data_AF-A0A831TWA2-F1
#
_entry.id   AF-A0A831TWA2-F1
#
_cell.length_a   1.000
_cell.length_b   1.000
_cell.length_c   1.000
_cell.angle_alpha   90.00
_cell.angle_beta   90.00
_cell.angle_gamma   90.00
#
_symmetry.space_group_name_H-M   'P 1'
#
loop_
_entity.id
_entity.type
_entity.pdbx_description
1 polymer ?
#
loop_
_entity_poly.entity_id
_entity_poly.type
_entity_poly.pdbx_seq_one_letter_code
_entity_poly.pdbx_strand_id
1 'polypeptide(L)'
;MVGDFQLHQTVLRRYYKHKEILTDPYFIEMSNRFKQYCLNKEYSKVTTDHYAKQSARFMDYLSSQKVTDCKEINLLFINNYIKTLVGYTYKTVEQIICSMRAFFRFLLETGELQVDFAAKRLWYRQESRPEFHPYGQPMN
;
A
#
# COMPACT_ATOMS: atom_id res chain seq x y z
N MET A 1 -8.11 -17.01 -4.63
CA MET A 1 -9.28 -16.71 -3.76
C MET A 1 -9.31 -17.56 -2.49
N VAL A 2 -9.19 -18.90 -2.53
CA VAL A 2 -8.97 -19.72 -1.30
C VAL A 2 -7.51 -19.70 -0.84
N GLY A 3 -6.55 -19.79 -1.77
CA GLY A 3 -5.11 -19.75 -1.46
C GLY A 3 -4.64 -18.46 -0.76
N ASP A 4 -5.14 -17.29 -1.18
CA ASP A 4 -4.82 -16.00 -0.54
C ASP A 4 -5.33 -15.94 0.90
N PHE A 5 -6.53 -16.48 1.16
CA PHE A 5 -7.10 -16.54 2.51
C PHE A 5 -6.34 -17.52 3.40
N GLN A 6 -5.94 -18.69 2.88
CA GLN A 6 -5.11 -19.63 3.64
C GLN A 6 -3.73 -19.06 4.00
N LEU A 7 -3.14 -18.21 3.14
CA LEU A 7 -1.78 -17.70 3.35
C LEU A 7 -1.73 -16.38 4.13
N HIS A 8 -2.73 -15.51 3.99
CA HIS A 8 -2.73 -14.16 4.53
C HIS A 8 -3.91 -13.85 5.46
N GLN A 9 -4.82 -14.81 5.68
CA GLN A 9 -6.07 -14.66 6.42
C GLN A 9 -6.97 -13.50 5.93
N THR A 10 -6.75 -13.04 4.69
CA THR A 10 -7.49 -11.93 4.10
C THR A 10 -7.56 -12.08 2.59
N VAL A 11 -8.67 -11.61 2.00
CA VAL A 11 -8.87 -11.62 0.55
C VAL A 11 -8.94 -10.17 0.08
N LEU A 12 -7.81 -9.62 -0.36
CA LEU A 12 -7.72 -8.25 -0.85
C LEU A 12 -8.17 -8.10 -2.31
N ARG A 13 -8.19 -9.21 -3.07
CA ARG A 13 -8.69 -9.27 -4.45
C ARG A 13 -10.22 -9.38 -4.50
N ARG A 14 -10.92 -8.54 -3.74
CA ARG A 14 -12.39 -8.44 -3.81
C ARG A 14 -12.76 -7.45 -4.90
N TYR A 15 -13.67 -7.84 -5.79
CA TYR A 15 -14.30 -6.93 -6.74
C TYR A 15 -15.34 -6.08 -5.98
N TYR A 16 -14.93 -4.91 -5.51
CA TYR A 16 -15.79 -3.98 -4.77
C TYR A 16 -16.64 -3.16 -5.75
N LYS A 17 -17.77 -3.71 -6.20
CA LYS A 17 -18.66 -2.97 -7.10
C LYS A 17 -19.38 -1.81 -6.38
N HIS A 18 -19.66 -1.95 -5.07
CA HIS A 18 -20.43 -0.96 -4.28
C HIS A 18 -20.14 -0.94 -2.76
N LYS A 19 -18.92 -1.26 -2.30
CA LYS A 19 -18.60 -1.24 -0.86
C LYS A 19 -17.51 -0.22 -0.55
N GLU A 20 -17.74 0.59 0.48
CA GLU A 20 -16.70 1.46 1.04
C GLU A 20 -15.52 0.59 1.49
N ILE A 21 -14.30 1.02 1.16
CA ILE A 21 -13.07 0.25 1.44
C ILE A 21 -12.80 0.25 2.95
N LEU A 22 -13.06 1.38 3.62
CA LEU A 22 -12.84 1.54 5.05
C LEU A 22 -14.18 1.55 5.76
N THR A 23 -14.33 0.69 6.76
CA THR A 23 -15.49 0.67 7.64
C THR A 23 -15.15 1.07 9.08
N ASP A 24 -13.86 1.03 9.42
CA ASP A 24 -13.36 1.38 10.74
C ASP A 24 -13.26 2.91 10.89
N PRO A 25 -13.90 3.51 11.90
CA PRO A 25 -13.90 4.96 12.09
C PRO A 25 -12.50 5.57 12.26
N TYR A 26 -11.58 4.87 12.92
CA TYR A 26 -10.21 5.33 13.11
C TYR A 26 -9.49 5.43 11.76
N PHE A 27 -9.61 4.40 10.92
CA PHE A 27 -8.98 4.42 9.60
C PHE A 27 -9.66 5.37 8.61
N ILE A 28 -10.98 5.60 8.72
CA ILE A 28 -11.68 6.62 7.94
C ILE A 28 -11.11 8.01 8.26
N GLU A 29 -10.99 8.34 9.55
CA GLU A 29 -10.42 9.60 9.99
C GLU A 29 -8.95 9.75 9.56
N MET A 30 -8.17 8.68 9.69
CA MET A 30 -6.78 8.66 9.25
C MET A 30 -6.64 8.91 7.74
N SER A 31 -7.51 8.30 6.93
CA SER A 31 -7.56 8.53 5.49
C SER A 31 -7.93 9.98 5.15
N ASN A 32 -8.83 10.61 5.92
CA ASN A 32 -9.18 12.02 5.74
C ASN A 32 -8.01 12.95 6.08
N ARG A 33 -7.33 12.72 7.20
CA ARG A 33 -6.10 13.44 7.58
C ARG A 33 -5.02 13.31 6.52
N PHE A 34 -4.84 12.11 5.96
CA PHE A 34 -3.87 11.88 4.89
C PHE A 34 -4.23 12.63 3.60
N LYS A 35 -5.50 12.67 3.20
CA LYS A 35 -5.96 13.48 2.06
C LYS A 35 -5.64 14.96 2.26
N GLN A 36 -5.93 15.51 3.44
CA GLN A 36 -5.60 16.91 3.75
C GLN A 36 -4.09 17.16 3.70
N TYR A 37 -3.29 16.23 4.25
CA TYR A 37 -1.83 16.29 4.13
C TYR A 37 -1.36 16.34 2.67
N CYS A 38 -1.92 15.50 1.79
CA CYS A 38 -1.59 15.51 0.37
C CYS A 38 -1.95 16.83 -0.33
N LEU A 39 -3.11 17.41 0.00
CA LEU A 39 -3.52 18.71 -0.51
C LEU A 39 -2.57 19.83 -0.04
N ASN A 40 -2.14 19.79 1.23
CA ASN A 40 -1.19 20.74 1.80
C ASN A 40 0.22 20.63 1.20
N LYS A 41 0.60 19.44 0.68
CA LYS A 41 1.83 19.23 -0.10
C LYS A 41 1.66 19.56 -1.59
N GLU A 42 0.55 20.19 -1.97
CA GLU A 42 0.22 20.65 -3.33
C GLU A 42 0.15 19.51 -4.35
N TYR A 43 -0.14 18.28 -3.92
CA TYR A 43 -0.40 17.20 -4.87
C TYR A 43 -1.71 17.44 -5.62
N SER A 44 -1.69 17.12 -6.92
CA SER A 44 -2.90 17.18 -7.74
C SER A 44 -4.04 16.35 -7.12
N LYS A 45 -5.29 16.75 -7.38
CA LYS A 45 -6.46 16.00 -6.92
C LYS A 45 -6.40 14.52 -7.34
N VAL A 46 -5.99 14.26 -8.58
CA VAL A 46 -5.88 12.89 -9.13
C VAL A 46 -4.83 12.07 -8.36
N THR A 47 -3.67 12.68 -8.07
CA THR A 47 -2.60 12.04 -7.28
C THR A 47 -3.07 11.77 -5.85
N THR A 48 -3.72 12.75 -5.23
CA THR A 48 -4.26 12.65 -3.87
C THR A 48 -5.29 11.53 -3.77
N ASP A 49 -6.25 11.46 -4.71
CA ASP A 49 -7.25 10.41 -4.75
C ASP A 49 -6.62 9.03 -4.98
N HIS A 50 -5.60 8.95 -5.85
CA HIS A 50 -4.85 7.72 -6.06
C HIS A 50 -4.15 7.25 -4.77
N TYR A 51 -3.40 8.14 -4.12
CA TYR A 51 -2.68 7.83 -2.89
C TYR A 51 -3.62 7.44 -1.76
N ALA A 52 -4.71 8.18 -1.59
CA ALA A 52 -5.72 7.87 -0.58
C ALA A 52 -6.36 6.50 -0.83
N LYS A 53 -6.70 6.17 -2.08
CA LYS A 53 -7.31 4.88 -2.42
C LYS A 53 -6.36 3.70 -2.15
N GLN A 54 -5.08 3.84 -2.49
CA GLN A 54 -4.10 2.78 -2.24
C GLN A 54 -3.83 2.63 -0.74
N SER A 55 -3.74 3.74 -0.01
CA SER A 55 -3.56 3.76 1.45
C SER A 55 -4.76 3.18 2.19
N ALA A 56 -5.98 3.46 1.73
CA ALA A 56 -7.20 2.86 2.25
C ALA A 56 -7.19 1.33 2.13
N ARG A 57 -6.65 0.75 1.05
CA ARG A 57 -6.52 -0.72 0.94
C ARG A 57 -5.55 -1.31 1.95
N PHE A 58 -4.48 -0.58 2.27
CA PHE A 58 -3.54 -0.99 3.31
C PHE A 58 -4.17 -0.87 4.70
N MET A 59 -4.93 0.19 4.97
CA MET A 59 -5.68 0.35 6.23
C MET A 59 -6.77 -0.72 6.40
N ASP A 60 -7.51 -1.06 5.35
CA ASP A 60 -8.46 -2.19 5.35
C ASP A 60 -7.74 -3.52 5.66
N TYR A 61 -6.56 -3.72 5.06
CA TYR A 61 -5.69 -4.85 5.41
C TYR A 61 -5.33 -4.84 6.91
N LEU A 62 -4.86 -3.71 7.46
CA LEU A 62 -4.53 -3.58 8.89
C LEU A 62 -5.73 -3.90 9.79
N SER A 63 -6.90 -3.36 9.47
CA SER A 63 -8.15 -3.66 10.17
C SER A 63 -8.48 -5.16 10.12
N SER A 64 -8.28 -5.83 8.97
CA SER A 64 -8.46 -7.29 8.86
C SER A 64 -7.48 -8.11 9.71
N GLN A 65 -6.30 -7.52 10.00
CA GLN A 65 -5.30 -8.10 10.92
C GLN A 65 -5.54 -7.69 12.38
N LYS A 66 -6.69 -7.06 12.70
CA LYS A 66 -7.07 -6.56 14.03
C LYS A 66 -6.15 -5.47 14.59
N VAL A 67 -5.42 -4.76 13.72
CA VAL A 67 -4.66 -3.58 14.12
C VAL A 67 -5.64 -2.42 14.33
N THR A 68 -5.57 -1.79 15.50
CA THR A 68 -6.48 -0.70 15.88
C THR A 68 -5.80 0.67 15.90
N ASP A 69 -4.46 0.71 15.99
CA ASP A 69 -3.68 1.95 15.98
C ASP A 69 -2.52 1.85 14.98
N CYS A 70 -2.28 2.91 14.21
CA CYS A 70 -1.13 3.05 13.31
C CYS A 70 0.22 2.90 14.03
N LYS A 71 0.30 3.15 15.35
CA LYS A 71 1.49 2.92 16.16
C LYS A 71 1.90 1.45 16.24
N GLU A 72 0.96 0.53 16.04
CA GLU A 72 1.23 -0.92 16.04
C GLU A 72 1.84 -1.40 14.71
N ILE A 73 1.86 -0.53 13.68
CA ILE A 73 2.42 -0.88 12.37
C ILE A 73 3.92 -1.18 12.53
N ASN A 74 4.30 -2.37 12.06
CA ASN A 74 5.66 -2.84 12.04
C ASN A 74 6.00 -3.46 10.67
N LEU A 75 7.27 -3.85 10.49
CA LEU A 75 7.74 -4.42 9.22
C LEU A 75 7.01 -5.72 8.83
N LEU A 76 6.48 -6.49 9.79
CA LEU A 76 5.78 -7.73 9.49
C LEU A 76 4.48 -7.45 8.73
N PHE A 77 3.67 -6.50 9.21
CA PHE A 77 2.42 -6.11 8.53
C PHE A 77 2.68 -5.57 7.12
N ILE A 78 3.71 -4.74 6.99
CA ILE A 78 4.14 -4.18 5.70
C ILE A 78 4.56 -5.30 4.73
N ASN A 79 5.45 -6.20 5.17
CA ASN A 79 5.94 -7.28 4.33
C ASN A 79 4.83 -8.25 3.92
N ASN A 80 3.93 -8.57 4.85
CA ASN A 80 2.79 -9.44 4.57
C ASN A 80 1.81 -8.78 3.60
N TYR A 81 1.57 -7.47 3.71
CA TYR A 81 0.79 -6.73 2.72
C TYR A 81 1.44 -6.79 1.33
N ILE A 82 2.75 -6.56 1.21
CA ILE A 82 3.46 -6.65 -0.08
C ILE A 82 3.35 -8.05 -0.70
N LYS A 83 3.42 -9.11 0.10
CA LYS A 83 3.23 -10.49 -0.38
C LYS A 83 1.85 -10.70 -1.01
N THR A 84 0.82 -9.98 -0.55
CA THR A 84 -0.51 -10.04 -1.18
C THR A 84 -0.55 -9.44 -2.59
N LEU A 85 0.46 -8.64 -2.95
CA LEU A 85 0.60 -8.02 -4.27
C LEU A 85 1.27 -8.95 -5.29
N VAL A 86 1.70 -10.15 -4.89
CA VAL A 86 2.21 -11.16 -5.83
C VAL A 86 1.16 -11.42 -6.92
N GLY A 87 1.59 -11.43 -8.18
CA GLY A 87 0.73 -11.61 -9.34
C GLY A 87 0.13 -10.31 -9.93
N TYR A 88 0.38 -9.15 -9.33
CA TYR A 88 0.17 -7.86 -10.00
C TYR A 88 1.32 -7.52 -10.94
N THR A 89 1.06 -6.69 -11.96
CA THR A 89 2.13 -6.16 -12.82
C THR A 89 3.12 -5.32 -12.02
N TYR A 90 4.38 -5.32 -12.43
CA TYR A 90 5.43 -4.49 -11.81
C TYR A 90 4.99 -3.02 -11.67
N LYS A 91 4.44 -2.44 -12.75
CA LYS A 91 3.97 -1.05 -12.76
C LYS A 91 2.88 -0.81 -11.70
N THR A 92 1.97 -1.77 -11.51
CA THR A 92 0.94 -1.66 -10.47
C THR A 92 1.55 -1.71 -9.07
N VAL A 93 2.48 -2.64 -8.83
CA VAL A 93 3.16 -2.78 -7.53
C VAL A 93 3.95 -1.51 -7.22
N GLU A 94 4.67 -0.96 -8.19
CA GLU A 94 5.43 0.30 -8.04
C GLU A 94 4.51 1.48 -7.66
N GLN A 95 3.37 1.64 -8.33
CA GLN A 95 2.40 2.69 -8.00
C GLN A 95 1.82 2.52 -6.58
N ILE A 96 1.56 1.28 -6.15
CA ILE A 96 1.13 1.00 -4.77
C ILE A 96 2.22 1.40 -3.79
N ILE A 97 3.48 0.99 -4.03
CA ILE A 97 4.62 1.31 -3.15
C ILE A 97 4.84 2.81 -3.07
N CYS A 98 4.77 3.55 -4.18
CA CYS A 98 4.89 5.01 -4.17
C CYS A 98 3.82 5.66 -3.28
N SER A 99 2.57 5.20 -3.39
CA SER A 99 1.48 5.66 -2.53
C SER A 99 1.73 5.34 -1.06
N MET A 100 2.20 4.12 -0.76
CA MET A 100 2.55 3.69 0.61
C MET A 100 3.66 4.55 1.21
N ARG A 101 4.69 4.92 0.42
CA ARG A 101 5.79 5.77 0.89
C ARG A 101 5.28 7.16 1.29
N ALA A 102 4.36 7.74 0.52
CA ALA A 102 3.74 9.01 0.88
C ALA A 102 2.93 8.89 2.18
N PHE A 103 2.20 7.79 2.35
CA PHE A 103 1.43 7.52 3.57
C PHE A 103 2.31 7.33 4.81
N PHE A 104 3.38 6.54 4.73
CA PHE A 104 4.31 6.37 5.85
C PHE A 104 5.04 7.65 6.22
N ARG A 105 5.33 8.51 5.23
CA ARG A 105 5.89 9.84 5.51
C ARG A 105 4.91 10.72 6.27
N PHE A 106 3.64 10.70 5.89
CA PHE A 106 2.58 11.37 6.64
C PHE A 106 2.52 10.86 8.09
N LEU A 107 2.51 9.54 8.31
CA LEU A 107 2.47 8.98 9.66
C LEU A 107 3.70 9.37 10.49
N LEU A 108 4.88 9.45 9.88
CA LEU A 108 6.11 9.91 10.53
C LEU A 108 6.05 11.40 10.89
N GLU A 109 5.66 12.26 9.94
CA GLU A 109 5.57 13.72 10.14
C GLU A 109 4.50 14.11 11.17
N THR A 110 3.45 13.29 11.32
CA THR A 110 2.38 13.50 12.30
C THR A 110 2.63 12.82 13.65
N GLY A 111 3.74 12.08 13.80
CA GLY A 111 4.10 11.41 15.05
C GLY A 111 3.32 10.13 15.35
N GLU A 112 2.53 9.62 14.39
CA GLU A 112 1.85 8.33 14.49
C GLU A 112 2.84 7.16 14.39
N LEU A 113 3.99 7.38 13.74
CA LEU A 113 5.11 6.44 13.69
C LEU A 113 6.41 7.12 14.14
N GLN A 114 7.23 6.37 14.88
CA GLN A 114 8.59 6.79 15.25
C GLN A 114 9.67 6.26 14.29
N VAL A 115 9.34 5.24 13.50
CA VAL A 115 10.27 4.56 12.59
C VAL A 115 10.01 5.00 11.16
N ASP A 116 11.05 5.50 10.48
CA ASP A 116 10.95 5.84 9.06
C ASP A 116 10.95 4.57 8.19
N PHE A 117 9.76 4.04 7.93
CA PHE A 117 9.55 2.96 6.97
C PHE A 117 9.70 3.44 5.52
N ALA A 118 9.46 4.72 5.22
CA ALA A 118 9.59 5.26 3.87
C ALA A 118 11.04 5.29 3.38
N ALA A 119 12.01 5.40 4.30
CA ALA A 119 13.45 5.38 4.02
C ALA A 119 14.06 3.97 4.02
N LYS A 120 13.44 2.97 4.68
CA LYS A 120 13.92 1.59 4.66
C LYS A 120 13.78 1.02 3.26
N ARG A 121 14.85 1.13 2.45
CA ARG A 121 15.01 0.62 1.09
C ARG A 121 15.02 -0.92 1.05
N LEU A 122 13.96 -1.57 1.53
CA LEU A 122 13.77 -3.02 1.49
C LEU A 122 12.41 -3.39 0.89
N TRP A 123 11.96 -2.58 -0.06
CA TRP A 123 10.75 -2.84 -0.84
C TRP A 123 11.19 -3.56 -2.11
N TYR A 124 11.40 -4.88 -1.99
CA TYR A 124 11.61 -5.85 -3.06
C TYR A 124 12.23 -5.26 -4.35
N ARG A 125 13.57 -5.26 -4.41
CA ARG A 125 14.25 -5.61 -5.66
C ARG A 125 13.69 -6.99 -6.00
N GLN A 126 12.64 -7.07 -6.83
CA GLN A 126 12.30 -8.33 -7.47
C GLN A 126 13.53 -8.68 -8.30
N GLU A 127 14.35 -9.57 -7.73
CA GLU A 127 15.34 -10.38 -8.41
C GLU A 127 14.63 -11.02 -9.61
N SER A 128 14.67 -10.37 -10.77
CA SER A 128 14.40 -10.86 -12.15
C SER A 128 13.94 -9.69 -13.03
N ARG A 129 14.87 -8.80 -13.37
CA ARG A 129 14.84 -8.20 -14.70
C ARG A 129 15.64 -9.15 -15.59
N PRO A 130 15.05 -10.02 -16.44
CA PRO A 130 15.73 -10.27 -17.70
C PRO A 130 15.66 -8.93 -18.43
N GLU A 131 16.83 -8.40 -18.75
CA GLU A 131 16.97 -7.17 -19.50
C GLU A 131 16.02 -7.20 -20.70
N PHE A 132 15.04 -6.30 -20.71
CA PHE A 132 14.37 -5.95 -21.95
C PHE A 132 15.46 -5.34 -22.84
N HIS A 133 15.92 -6.10 -23.83
CA HIS A 133 16.68 -5.56 -24.94
C HIS A 133 15.82 -4.46 -25.58
N PRO A 134 16.35 -3.25 -25.85
CA PRO A 134 15.56 -2.15 -26.41
C PRO A 134 15.01 -2.43 -27.82
N TYR A 135 15.37 -3.58 -28.42
CA TYR A 135 14.85 -4.06 -29.69
C TYR A 135 14.38 -5.51 -29.52
N GLY A 136 13.07 -5.74 -29.40
CA GLY A 136 12.50 -7.03 -29.05
C GLY A 136 12.87 -8.18 -30.00
N GLN A 137 13.81 -9.03 -29.57
CA GLN A 137 14.09 -10.32 -30.19
C GLN A 137 14.08 -11.43 -29.13
N PRO A 138 13.50 -12.61 -29.42
CA PRO A 138 13.54 -13.75 -28.52
C PRO A 138 14.91 -14.44 -28.55
N MET A 139 15.44 -14.82 -27.38
CA MET A 139 16.62 -15.68 -27.25
C MET A 139 16.23 -17.14 -27.55
N ASN A 140 17.04 -17.79 -28.38
CA ASN A 140 17.01 -19.23 -28.70
C ASN A 140 17.54 -20.06 -27.51
#